data_AF-A0A7C3WB61-F1
#
_entry.id   AF-A0A7C3WB61-F1
#
_cell.length_a   1.000
_cell.length_b   1.000
_cell.length_c   1.000
_cell.angle_alpha   90.00
_cell.angle_beta   90.00
_cell.angle_gamma   90.00
#
_symmetry.space_group_name_H-M   'P 1'
#
loop_
_entity.id
_entity.type
_entity.pdbx_description
1 polymer ?
#
loop_
_entity_poly.entity_id
_entity_poly.type
_entity_poly.pdbx_seq_one_letter_code
_entity_poly.pdbx_strand_id
1 'polypeptide(L)'
;MTRRRIFLIVFLLLVGFTALGSATTVDKSEANRILEDVKKTVPESPSIIDIFSNNIRVALLMLIPGLGLILAPYVLYNTGLVFSAAGVAKEVSGVILFLTTVLLPFFWLEFVAYAASITQNLYMIWAIKS
;
A
#
# COMPACT_ATOMS: atom_id res chain seq x y z
N MET A 1 -5.20 -17.57 -18.48
CA MET A 1 -5.04 -16.10 -18.46
C MET A 1 -3.55 -15.76 -18.61
N THR A 2 -3.16 -14.75 -19.38
CA THR A 2 -1.72 -14.45 -19.60
C THR A 2 -1.10 -13.77 -18.38
N ARG A 3 0.21 -13.98 -18.15
CA ARG A 3 0.97 -13.36 -17.03
C ARG A 3 0.82 -11.85 -16.97
N ARG A 4 0.82 -11.19 -18.13
CA ARG A 4 0.59 -9.74 -18.25
C ARG A 4 -0.79 -9.33 -17.76
N ARG A 5 -1.85 -10.09 -18.08
CA ARG A 5 -3.20 -9.78 -17.60
C ARG A 5 -3.30 -9.96 -16.09
N ILE A 6 -2.69 -11.01 -15.52
CA ILE A 6 -2.73 -11.24 -14.06
C ILE A 6 -2.02 -10.10 -13.35
N PHE A 7 -0.84 -9.71 -13.84
CA PHE A 7 -0.11 -8.56 -13.32
C PHE A 7 -0.95 -7.27 -13.33
N LEU A 8 -1.62 -6.96 -14.44
CA LEU A 8 -2.46 -5.76 -14.52
C LEU A 8 -3.65 -5.81 -13.56
N ILE A 9 -4.32 -6.96 -13.42
CA ILE A 9 -5.42 -7.11 -12.46
C ILE A 9 -4.90 -6.92 -11.03
N VAL A 10 -3.79 -7.57 -10.67
CA VAL A 10 -3.18 -7.43 -9.35
C VAL A 10 -2.81 -5.97 -9.10
N PHE A 11 -2.12 -5.32 -10.04
CA PHE A 11 -1.74 -3.91 -9.92
C PHE A 11 -2.96 -3.02 -9.63
N LEU A 12 -4.04 -3.15 -10.41
CA LEU A 12 -5.26 -2.38 -10.20
C LEU A 12 -5.94 -2.70 -8.85
N LEU A 13 -5.92 -3.95 -8.40
CA LEU A 13 -6.44 -4.33 -7.09
C LEU A 13 -5.63 -3.68 -5.95
N LEU A 14 -4.29 -3.71 -6.04
CA LEU A 14 -3.41 -3.08 -5.07
C LEU A 14 -3.70 -1.57 -4.96
N VAL A 15 -3.76 -0.87 -6.11
CA VAL A 15 -4.17 0.55 -6.16
C VAL A 15 -5.57 0.75 -5.57
N GLY A 16 -6.49 -0.16 -5.86
CA GLY A 16 -7.85 -0.16 -5.33
C GLY A 16 -7.90 -0.24 -3.80
N PHE A 17 -7.11 -1.10 -3.16
CA PHE A 17 -7.09 -1.21 -1.69
C PHE A 17 -6.64 0.10 -1.02
N THR A 18 -5.61 0.76 -1.55
CA THR A 18 -5.17 2.07 -1.02
C THR A 18 -6.20 3.15 -1.29
N ALA A 19 -6.81 3.17 -2.47
CA ALA A 19 -7.88 4.10 -2.80
C ALA A 19 -9.07 3.93 -1.85
N LEU A 20 -9.50 2.69 -1.59
CA LEU A 20 -10.57 2.38 -0.64
C LEU A 20 -10.23 2.89 0.77
N GLY A 21 -9.05 2.57 1.29
CA GLY A 21 -8.64 3.08 2.61
C GLY A 21 -8.57 4.60 2.68
N SER A 22 -8.14 5.28 1.60
CA SER A 22 -8.09 6.75 1.53
C SER A 22 -9.47 7.41 1.48
N ALA A 23 -10.48 6.67 1.01
CA ALA A 23 -11.87 7.11 0.93
C ALA A 23 -12.67 6.75 2.20
N THR A 24 -12.15 5.86 3.05
CA THR A 24 -12.80 5.50 4.32
C THR A 24 -12.90 6.72 5.22
N THR A 25 -14.10 6.98 5.76
CA THR A 25 -14.32 8.05 6.73
C THR A 25 -13.72 7.67 8.08
N VAL A 26 -12.84 8.51 8.59
CA VAL A 26 -12.18 8.34 9.89
C VAL A 26 -12.56 9.54 10.75
N ASP A 27 -12.97 9.33 11.99
CA ASP A 27 -13.25 10.43 12.93
C ASP A 27 -11.95 11.04 13.50
N LYS A 28 -12.06 12.19 14.16
CA LYS A 28 -10.87 12.90 14.68
C LYS A 28 -10.08 12.08 15.71
N SER A 29 -10.76 11.29 16.54
CA SER A 29 -10.10 10.49 17.58
C SER A 29 -9.29 9.35 16.96
N GLU A 30 -9.89 8.64 16.01
CA GLU A 30 -9.24 7.56 15.28
C GLU A 30 -8.13 8.07 14.36
N ALA A 31 -8.33 9.23 13.72
CA ALA A 31 -7.31 9.87 12.89
C ALA A 31 -6.07 10.21 13.72
N ASN A 32 -6.25 10.79 14.91
CA ASN A 32 -5.14 11.08 15.81
C ASN A 32 -4.40 9.81 16.24
N ARG A 33 -5.13 8.73 16.56
CA ARG A 33 -4.53 7.44 16.91
C ARG A 33 -3.69 6.86 15.77
N ILE A 34 -4.23 6.84 14.55
CA ILE A 34 -3.51 6.37 13.35
C ILE A 34 -2.23 7.20 13.13
N LEU A 35 -2.32 8.53 13.22
CA LEU A 35 -1.17 9.41 13.01
C LEU A 35 -0.12 9.26 14.12
N GLU A 36 -0.51 9.05 15.37
CA GLU A 36 0.42 8.74 16.46
C GLU A 36 1.14 7.41 16.24
N ASP A 37 0.43 6.38 15.77
CA ASP A 37 1.04 5.09 15.44
C ASP A 37 2.03 5.20 14.27
N VAL A 38 1.72 6.03 13.26
CA VAL A 38 2.66 6.33 12.17
C VAL A 38 3.90 7.05 12.70
N LYS A 39 3.76 8.04 13.59
CA LYS A 39 4.89 8.79 14.17
C LYS A 39 5.86 7.91 14.97
N LYS A 40 5.40 6.79 15.53
CA LYS A 40 6.26 5.80 16.21
C LYS A 40 7.17 5.04 15.25
N THR A 41 6.82 4.99 13.96
CA THR A 41 7.45 4.11 12.97
C THR A 41 8.13 4.89 11.84
N VAL A 42 7.59 6.07 11.50
CA VAL A 42 8.04 6.92 10.39
C VAL A 42 8.49 8.27 10.96
N PRO A 43 9.70 8.76 10.63
CA PRO A 43 10.14 10.09 11.02
C PRO A 43 9.16 11.16 10.51
N GLU A 44 9.02 12.29 11.23
CA GLU A 44 8.12 13.38 10.80
C GLU A 44 8.49 13.95 9.42
N SER A 45 9.76 13.88 9.05
CA SER A 45 10.29 14.26 7.74
C SER A 45 11.12 13.10 7.19
N PRO A 46 10.48 12.09 6.58
CA PRO A 46 11.19 10.92 6.10
C PRO A 46 12.05 11.30 4.89
N SER A 47 13.32 10.91 4.92
CA SER A 47 14.20 11.01 3.77
C SER A 47 13.78 10.00 2.69
N ILE A 48 14.31 10.15 1.47
CA ILE A 48 14.12 9.17 0.39
C ILE A 48 14.56 7.77 0.84
N ILE A 49 15.64 7.67 1.62
CA ILE A 49 16.17 6.41 2.13
C ILE A 49 15.20 5.78 3.13
N ASP A 50 14.52 6.58 3.96
CA ASP A 50 13.53 6.09 4.93
C ASP A 50 12.32 5.49 4.21
N ILE A 51 11.78 6.21 3.21
CA ILE A 51 10.65 5.75 2.38
C ILE A 51 11.03 4.44 1.65
N PHE A 52 12.19 4.44 1.01
CA PHE A 52 12.68 3.28 0.27
C PHE A 52 12.90 2.07 1.19
N SER A 53 13.54 2.27 2.34
CA SER A 53 13.82 1.20 3.30
C SER A 53 12.55 0.61 3.88
N ASN A 54 11.55 1.45 4.19
CA ASN A 54 10.23 0.99 4.61
C ASN A 54 9.58 0.11 3.54
N ASN A 55 9.54 0.59 2.30
CA ASN A 55 8.89 -0.12 1.19
C ASN A 55 9.61 -1.43 0.85
N ILE A 56 10.95 -1.49 0.94
CA ILE A 56 11.70 -2.75 0.78
C ILE A 56 11.33 -3.74 1.87
N ARG A 57 11.27 -3.33 3.14
CA ARG A 57 10.93 -4.24 4.25
C ARG A 57 9.54 -4.85 4.02
N VAL A 58 8.57 -4.03 3.64
CA VAL A 58 7.22 -4.49 3.31
C VAL A 58 7.23 -5.40 2.07
N ALA A 59 7.97 -5.05 1.01
CA ALA A 59 8.11 -5.87 -0.20
C ALA A 59 8.66 -7.26 0.10
N LEU A 60 9.68 -7.36 0.96
CA LEU A 60 10.31 -8.62 1.36
C LEU A 60 9.33 -9.53 2.10
N LEU A 61 8.51 -8.96 3.00
CA LEU A 61 7.45 -9.72 3.66
C LEU A 61 6.40 -10.23 2.66
N MET A 62 6.03 -9.42 1.67
CA MET A 62 5.08 -9.80 0.63
C MET A 62 5.63 -10.83 -0.37
N LEU A 63 6.95 -11.04 -0.41
CA LEU A 63 7.58 -12.08 -1.23
C LEU A 63 7.31 -13.50 -0.69
N ILE A 64 6.93 -13.62 0.59
CA ILE A 64 6.68 -14.91 1.24
C ILE A 64 5.45 -15.57 0.59
N PRO A 65 5.59 -16.79 0.04
CA PRO A 65 4.52 -17.47 -0.70
C PRO A 65 3.24 -17.59 0.14
N GLY A 66 2.11 -17.13 -0.41
CA GLY A 66 0.80 -17.19 0.26
C GLY A 66 0.59 -16.09 1.29
N LEU A 67 1.57 -15.85 2.18
CA LEU A 67 1.49 -14.77 3.17
C LEU A 67 1.37 -13.39 2.50
N GLY A 68 2.10 -13.17 1.40
CA GLY A 68 2.02 -11.93 0.64
C GLY A 68 0.62 -11.61 0.11
N LEU A 69 -0.18 -12.64 -0.23
CA LEU A 69 -1.56 -12.45 -0.70
C LEU A 69 -2.48 -11.86 0.37
N ILE A 70 -2.19 -12.14 1.65
CA ILE A 70 -2.96 -11.63 2.80
C ILE A 70 -2.40 -10.27 3.23
N LEU A 71 -1.07 -10.14 3.30
CA LEU A 71 -0.42 -8.92 3.77
C LEU A 71 -0.61 -7.74 2.82
N ALA A 72 -0.55 -7.95 1.51
CA ALA A 72 -0.67 -6.87 0.52
C ALA A 72 -1.97 -6.04 0.66
N PRO A 73 -3.18 -6.64 0.63
CA PRO A 73 -4.41 -5.86 0.79
C PRO A 73 -4.49 -5.18 2.16
N TYR A 74 -4.06 -5.87 3.24
CA TYR A 74 -4.07 -5.30 4.59
C TYR A 74 -3.17 -4.07 4.69
N VAL A 75 -1.91 -4.18 4.28
CA VAL A 75 -0.95 -3.07 4.34
C VAL A 75 -1.43 -1.90 3.49
N LEU A 76 -1.84 -2.16 2.24
CA LEU A 76 -2.24 -1.11 1.31
C LEU A 76 -3.52 -0.38 1.74
N TYR A 77 -4.48 -1.10 2.33
CA TYR A 77 -5.66 -0.47 2.92
C TYR A 77 -5.29 0.41 4.12
N ASN A 78 -4.40 -0.05 5.00
CA ASN A 78 -3.93 0.75 6.14
C ASN A 78 -3.12 1.97 5.67
N THR A 79 -2.30 1.87 4.63
CA THR A 79 -1.66 3.03 4.00
C THR A 79 -2.71 4.02 3.48
N GLY A 80 -3.79 3.51 2.90
CA GLY A 80 -4.98 4.29 2.56
C GLY A 80 -5.56 5.05 3.76
N LEU A 81 -5.77 4.35 4.89
CA LEU A 81 -6.28 4.97 6.12
C LEU A 81 -5.36 6.08 6.64
N VAL A 82 -4.04 5.96 6.46
CA VAL A 82 -3.10 7.05 6.81
C VAL A 82 -3.39 8.30 5.98
N PHE A 83 -3.71 8.18 4.68
CA PHE A 83 -4.15 9.33 3.88
C PHE A 83 -5.47 9.90 4.39
N SER A 84 -6.43 9.06 4.78
CA SER A 84 -7.70 9.53 5.35
C SER A 84 -7.47 10.30 6.66
N ALA A 85 -6.71 9.74 7.60
CA ALA A 85 -6.36 10.37 8.87
C ALA A 85 -5.58 11.69 8.67
N ALA A 86 -4.60 11.71 7.77
CA ALA A 86 -3.87 12.93 7.41
C ALA A 86 -4.78 13.98 6.77
N GLY A 87 -5.79 13.54 6.01
CA GLY A 87 -6.82 14.41 5.45
C GLY A 87 -7.64 15.10 6.52
N VAL A 88 -8.09 14.35 7.54
CA VAL A 88 -8.79 14.91 8.71
C VAL A 88 -7.95 15.98 9.41
N ALA A 89 -6.66 15.72 9.63
CA ALA A 89 -5.76 16.66 10.31
C ALA A 89 -5.47 17.93 9.48
N LYS A 90 -5.55 17.85 8.15
CA LYS A 90 -5.29 18.96 7.22
C LYS A 90 -6.55 19.59 6.65
N GLU A 91 -7.73 19.15 7.10
CA GLU A 91 -9.04 19.56 6.58
C GLU A 91 -9.17 19.39 5.05
N VAL A 92 -8.57 18.33 4.51
CA VAL A 92 -8.63 17.94 3.09
C VAL A 92 -9.08 16.49 2.94
N SER A 93 -9.57 16.11 1.76
CA SER A 93 -9.94 14.70 1.51
C SER A 93 -8.70 13.80 1.48
N GLY A 94 -8.77 12.65 2.14
CA GLY A 94 -7.74 11.61 2.05
C GLY A 94 -7.50 11.12 0.63
N VAL A 95 -8.55 11.09 -0.20
CA VAL A 95 -8.46 10.76 -1.63
C VAL A 95 -7.60 11.79 -2.38
N ILE A 96 -7.71 13.08 -2.05
CA ILE A 96 -6.88 14.12 -2.69
C ILE A 96 -5.40 13.90 -2.33
N LEU A 97 -5.09 13.57 -1.07
CA LEU A 97 -3.72 13.27 -0.64
C LEU A 97 -3.16 12.02 -1.32
N PHE A 98 -3.98 10.98 -1.47
CA PHE A 98 -3.63 9.78 -2.21
C PHE A 98 -3.34 10.10 -3.68
N LEU A 99 -4.24 10.82 -4.38
CA LEU A 99 -4.06 11.19 -5.78
C LEU A 99 -2.82 12.07 -5.99
N THR A 100 -2.50 12.95 -5.05
CA THR A 100 -1.25 13.73 -5.08
C THR A 100 -0.03 12.81 -5.03
N THR A 101 -0.10 11.74 -4.23
CA THR A 101 0.98 10.75 -4.12
C THR A 101 1.11 9.90 -5.39
N VAL A 102 0.01 9.58 -6.08
CA VAL A 102 0.02 8.85 -7.36
C VAL A 102 0.83 9.59 -8.44
N LEU A 103 0.92 10.92 -8.36
CA LEU A 103 1.72 11.73 -9.30
C LEU A 103 3.23 11.63 -9.03
N LEU A 104 3.64 11.09 -7.89
CA LEU A 104 5.04 10.98 -7.50
C LEU A 104 5.66 9.69 -8.05
N PRO A 105 6.94 9.71 -8.48
CA PRO A 105 7.56 8.55 -9.15
C PRO A 105 7.68 7.33 -8.24
N PHE A 106 7.86 7.52 -6.93
CA PHE A 106 8.01 6.39 -6.00
C PHE A 106 6.74 5.54 -5.88
N PHE A 107 5.56 6.13 -6.08
CA PHE A 107 4.29 5.40 -6.08
C PHE A 107 4.30 4.30 -7.15
N TRP A 108 4.70 4.64 -8.38
CA TRP A 108 4.71 3.70 -9.49
C TRP A 108 5.74 2.59 -9.28
N LEU A 109 6.93 2.94 -8.79
CA LEU A 109 7.97 1.96 -8.48
C LEU A 109 7.49 0.96 -7.41
N GLU A 110 6.84 1.46 -6.37
CA GLU A 110 6.31 0.65 -5.26
C GLU A 110 5.20 -0.30 -5.74
N PHE A 111 4.15 0.22 -6.37
CA PHE A 111 2.99 -0.58 -6.75
C PHE A 111 3.32 -1.58 -7.87
N VAL A 112 4.23 -1.25 -8.78
CA VAL A 112 4.72 -2.19 -9.80
C VAL A 112 5.50 -3.33 -9.14
N ALA A 113 6.38 -3.02 -8.16
CA ALA A 113 7.13 -4.04 -7.44
C ALA A 113 6.22 -4.98 -6.64
N TYR A 114 5.24 -4.43 -5.93
CA TYR A 114 4.25 -5.22 -5.18
C TYR A 114 3.40 -6.07 -6.12
N ALA A 115 2.92 -5.51 -7.23
CA ALA A 115 2.14 -6.26 -8.20
C ALA A 115 2.94 -7.42 -8.82
N ALA A 116 4.23 -7.22 -9.10
CA ALA A 116 5.10 -8.28 -9.58
C ALA A 116 5.27 -9.39 -8.53
N SER A 117 5.51 -9.03 -7.27
CA SER A 117 5.65 -9.98 -6.16
C SER A 117 4.38 -10.83 -5.96
N ILE A 118 3.21 -10.19 -5.94
CA ILE A 118 1.92 -10.86 -5.77
C ILE A 118 1.56 -11.72 -6.98
N THR A 119 1.84 -11.25 -8.19
CA THR A 119 1.69 -12.08 -9.40
C THR A 119 2.51 -13.36 -9.27
N GLN A 120 3.76 -13.25 -8.79
CA GLN A 120 4.65 -14.40 -8.65
C GLN A 120 4.23 -15.36 -7.54
N ASN A 121 3.69 -14.84 -6.43
CA ASN A 121 3.03 -15.62 -5.40
C ASN A 121 1.92 -16.51 -6.01
N LEU A 122 1.02 -15.93 -6.82
CA LEU A 122 -0.07 -16.67 -7.45
C LEU A 122 0.44 -17.81 -8.34
N TYR A 123 1.50 -17.56 -9.13
CA TYR A 123 2.11 -18.59 -9.97
C TYR A 123 2.80 -19.69 -9.16
N MET A 124 3.47 -19.35 -8.06
CA MET A 124 4.15 -20.33 -7.22
C MET A 124 3.15 -21.23 -6.49
N ILE A 125 2.05 -20.67 -5.98
CA ILE A 125 0.95 -21.45 -5.39
C ILE A 125 0.33 -22.38 -6.44
N TRP A 126 0.10 -21.87 -7.65
CA TRP A 126 -0.42 -22.68 -8.75
C TRP A 126 0.51 -23.84 -9.11
N ALA A 127 1.82 -23.58 -9.14
CA ALA A 127 2.83 -24.60 -9.41
C ALA A 127 2.94 -25.67 -8.32
N ILE A 128 2.78 -25.32 -7.03
CA ILE A 128 2.79 -26.30 -5.92
C ILE A 128 1.55 -27.21 -5.96
N LYS A 129 0.42 -26.71 -6.48
CA LYS A 129 -0.86 -27.44 -6.54
C LYS A 129 -1.01 -28.31 -7.79
N SER A 130 -0.17 -28.13 -8.81
CA SER A 130 -0.21 -28.83 -10.10
C SER A 130 0.69 -30.06 -10.09
#